data_AF-A0A2N7AV99-F1
#
_entry.id   AF-A0A2N7AV99-F1
#
_cell.length_a   1.000
_cell.length_b   1.000
_cell.length_c   1.000
_cell.angle_alpha   90.00
_cell.angle_beta   90.00
_cell.angle_gamma   90.00
#
_symmetry.space_group_name_H-M   'P 1'
#
loop_
_entity.id
_entity.type
_entity.pdbx_description
1 polymer ?
#
loop_
_entity_poly.entity_id
_entity_poly.type
_entity_poly.pdbx_seq_one_letter_code
_entity_poly.pdbx_strand_id
1 'polypeptide(L)'
;MAQEENTSLLVDLAQDYYLNHLNLGDISKKYNISRYKISKYLSEAVDKKIVTINISSPFSRSSDLENQLQNKFPNSNFYVLKNTEDIAHENDRFYSFAAKYLQNLIEGKKIIGLTWGDTIYHVIDSFQTLSKDNMVFTQFIGENGKHNSLAGTMRMVQKVATRYNGKYLTIDAPLYIINKDVRRLLALEPAIQPSLATAQQLDLIFTSVGTLDSINSIDSWHDSKNILFPNVNSNTVAALVYGRPIDKNGKLLVNEEDDKVFGISFKKVLKVPTRVAIVNDKFKSASLNAALIGNYFTDVILNEPTANKMLAEL
;
A
#
# COMPACT_ATOMS: atom_id res chain seq x y z
N MET A 1 -52.92 6.19 1.22
CA MET A 1 -53.11 7.32 2.15
C MET A 1 -51.97 7.40 3.19
N ALA A 2 -51.99 6.72 4.34
CA ALA A 2 -50.95 6.91 5.38
C ALA A 2 -49.50 6.58 4.94
N GLN A 3 -49.32 5.63 4.03
CA GLN A 3 -48.00 5.25 3.50
C GLN A 3 -47.47 6.20 2.41
N GLU A 4 -48.38 6.86 1.68
CA GLU A 4 -48.04 7.90 0.69
C GLU A 4 -47.68 9.22 1.39
N GLU A 5 -48.43 9.60 2.43
CA GLU A 5 -48.13 10.79 3.26
C GLU A 5 -46.76 10.69 3.94
N ASN A 6 -46.39 9.51 4.44
CA ASN A 6 -45.08 9.29 5.04
C ASN A 6 -43.95 9.38 3.98
N THR A 7 -44.19 8.91 2.75
CA THR A 7 -43.21 9.02 1.66
C THR A 7 -43.01 10.47 1.21
N SER A 8 -44.09 11.26 1.12
CA SER A 8 -44.01 12.69 0.78
C SER A 8 -43.19 13.48 1.79
N LEU A 9 -43.40 13.23 3.10
CA LEU A 9 -42.63 13.90 4.14
C LEU A 9 -41.13 13.56 4.06
N LEU A 10 -40.78 12.30 3.78
CA LEU A 10 -39.39 11.88 3.58
C LEU A 10 -38.73 12.61 2.39
N VAL A 11 -39.46 12.78 1.28
CA VAL A 11 -38.99 13.51 0.10
C VAL A 11 -38.75 14.99 0.43
N ASP A 12 -39.70 15.65 1.09
CA ASP A 12 -39.60 17.08 1.41
C ASP A 12 -38.44 17.37 2.36
N LEU A 13 -38.30 16.57 3.43
CA LEU A 13 -37.19 16.68 4.37
C LEU A 13 -35.84 16.44 3.67
N ALA A 14 -35.78 15.47 2.76
CA ALA A 14 -34.57 15.17 1.99
C ALA A 14 -34.21 16.31 1.03
N GLN A 15 -35.16 16.89 0.30
CA GLN A 15 -34.89 18.03 -0.58
C GLN A 15 -34.34 19.22 0.21
N ASP A 16 -34.97 19.55 1.34
CA ASP A 16 -34.54 20.65 2.17
C ASP A 16 -33.12 20.48 2.72
N TYR A 17 -32.76 19.26 3.13
CA TYR A 17 -31.44 18.97 3.66
C TYR A 17 -30.36 18.85 2.58
N TYR A 18 -30.60 18.03 1.55
CA TYR A 18 -29.58 17.67 0.56
C TYR A 18 -29.49 18.65 -0.61
N LEU A 19 -30.59 19.31 -1.01
CA LEU A 19 -30.61 20.25 -2.14
C LEU A 19 -30.61 21.70 -1.67
N ASN A 20 -31.41 22.03 -0.66
CA ASN A 20 -31.53 23.42 -0.15
C ASN A 20 -30.53 23.72 0.97
N HIS A 21 -29.73 22.74 1.41
CA HIS A 21 -28.71 22.87 2.45
C HIS A 21 -29.19 23.48 3.78
N LEU A 22 -30.46 23.28 4.12
CA LEU A 22 -30.99 23.70 5.41
C LEU A 22 -30.39 22.83 6.52
N ASN A 23 -29.94 23.46 7.60
CA ASN A 23 -29.51 22.70 8.77
C ASN A 23 -30.72 22.06 9.49
N LEU A 24 -30.49 21.04 10.30
CA LEU A 24 -31.56 20.35 11.03
C LEU A 24 -32.40 21.28 11.92
N GLY A 25 -31.84 22.41 12.38
CA GLY A 25 -32.56 23.41 13.16
C GLY A 25 -33.60 24.17 12.36
N ASP A 26 -33.29 24.55 11.13
CA ASP A 26 -34.21 25.27 10.24
C ASP A 26 -35.31 24.35 9.73
N ILE A 27 -34.97 23.11 9.37
CA ILE A 27 -35.95 22.08 9.00
C ILE A 27 -36.87 21.78 10.19
N SER A 28 -36.31 21.73 11.41
CA SER A 28 -37.08 21.51 12.64
C SER A 28 -38.17 22.56 12.86
N LYS A 29 -37.83 23.84 12.64
CA LYS A 29 -38.80 24.94 12.72
C LYS A 29 -39.84 24.87 11.60
N LYS A 30 -39.43 24.56 10.36
CA LYS A 30 -40.31 24.54 9.18
C LYS A 30 -41.41 23.48 9.29
N TYR A 31 -41.07 22.27 9.75
CA TYR A 31 -42.02 21.15 9.82
C TYR A 31 -42.58 20.90 11.22
N ASN A 32 -42.13 21.65 12.24
CA ASN A 32 -42.46 21.40 13.65
C ASN A 32 -42.12 19.96 14.10
N ILE A 33 -40.97 19.44 13.65
CA ILE A 33 -40.46 18.10 13.96
C ILE A 33 -39.12 18.24 14.68
N SER A 34 -38.88 17.46 15.73
CA SER A 34 -37.59 17.48 16.44
C SER A 34 -36.42 17.11 15.52
N ARG A 35 -35.23 17.70 15.76
CA ARG A 35 -33.98 17.36 15.04
C ARG A 35 -33.68 15.85 15.02
N TYR A 36 -33.95 15.15 16.13
CA TYR A 36 -33.77 13.70 16.25
C TYR A 36 -34.64 12.93 15.24
N LYS A 37 -35.94 13.24 15.19
CA LYS A 37 -36.86 12.64 14.20
C LYS A 37 -36.44 12.96 12.76
N ILE A 38 -36.03 14.20 12.47
CA ILE A 38 -35.56 14.58 11.13
C ILE A 38 -34.33 13.75 10.73
N SER A 39 -33.35 13.60 11.62
CA SER A 39 -32.18 12.74 11.34
C SER A 39 -32.60 11.30 11.03
N LYS A 40 -33.56 10.75 11.78
CA LYS A 40 -34.08 9.40 11.53
C LYS A 40 -34.82 9.30 10.19
N TYR A 41 -35.60 10.32 9.82
CA TYR A 41 -36.28 10.40 8.53
C TYR A 41 -35.31 10.53 7.36
N LEU A 42 -34.22 11.30 7.51
CA LEU A 42 -33.18 11.36 6.48
C LEU A 42 -32.48 10.01 6.30
N SER A 43 -32.17 9.30 7.39
CA SER A 43 -31.65 7.92 7.31
C SER A 43 -32.65 6.99 6.63
N GLU A 44 -33.93 7.05 7.00
CA GLU A 44 -34.99 6.25 6.39
C GLU A 44 -35.16 6.55 4.89
N ALA A 45 -35.01 7.80 4.47
CA ALA A 45 -35.06 8.18 3.06
C ALA A 45 -33.91 7.56 2.25
N VAL A 46 -32.72 7.42 2.84
CA VAL A 46 -31.59 6.69 2.24
C VAL A 46 -31.88 5.19 2.20
N ASP A 47 -32.33 4.61 3.32
CA ASP A 47 -32.63 3.17 3.43
C ASP A 47 -33.71 2.73 2.41
N LYS A 48 -34.73 3.58 2.19
CA LYS A 48 -35.81 3.36 1.22
C LYS A 48 -35.43 3.74 -0.22
N LYS A 49 -34.20 4.17 -0.47
CA LYS A 49 -33.70 4.64 -1.79
C LYS A 49 -34.47 5.84 -2.36
N ILE A 50 -35.17 6.60 -1.51
CA ILE A 50 -35.75 7.91 -1.87
C ILE A 50 -34.61 8.89 -2.15
N VAL A 51 -33.55 8.80 -1.35
CA VAL A 51 -32.29 9.53 -1.59
C VAL A 51 -31.23 8.54 -2.05
N THR A 52 -30.60 8.84 -3.18
CA THR A 52 -29.39 8.16 -3.65
C THR A 52 -28.26 9.18 -3.68
N ILE A 53 -27.20 8.93 -2.91
CA ILE A 53 -26.02 9.80 -2.89
C ILE A 53 -25.01 9.21 -3.87
N ASN A 54 -24.69 9.96 -4.93
CA ASN A 54 -23.62 9.63 -5.86
C ASN A 54 -22.39 10.48 -5.53
N ILE A 55 -21.26 9.84 -5.26
CA ILE A 55 -19.97 10.51 -5.08
C ILE A 55 -19.14 10.25 -6.33
N SER A 56 -19.00 11.28 -7.17
CA SER A 56 -18.12 11.24 -8.33
C SER A 56 -16.66 11.40 -7.91
N SER A 57 -15.90 10.33 -7.98
CA SER A 57 -14.44 10.31 -7.77
C SER A 57 -13.75 9.99 -9.10
N PRO A 58 -12.64 10.64 -9.45
CA PRO A 58 -11.85 10.27 -10.63
C PRO A 58 -11.36 8.82 -10.58
N PHE A 59 -11.28 8.25 -9.36
CA PHE A 59 -11.01 6.85 -9.13
C PHE A 59 -12.16 6.22 -8.35
N SER A 60 -13.01 5.46 -9.05
CA SER A 60 -14.06 4.66 -8.43
C SER A 60 -13.43 3.52 -7.64
N ARG A 61 -13.76 3.41 -6.35
CA ARG A 61 -13.30 2.35 -5.46
C ARG A 61 -14.35 1.29 -5.20
N SER A 62 -13.91 0.08 -4.88
CA SER A 62 -14.79 -1.02 -4.49
C SER A 62 -14.80 -1.19 -2.97
N SER A 63 -15.64 -0.39 -2.29
CA SER A 63 -15.80 -0.49 -0.83
C SER A 63 -16.29 -1.86 -0.37
N ASP A 64 -17.03 -2.58 -1.20
CA ASP A 64 -17.45 -3.95 -0.92
C ASP A 64 -16.24 -4.91 -0.86
N LEU A 65 -15.37 -4.90 -1.88
CA LEU A 65 -14.15 -5.71 -1.88
C LEU A 65 -13.19 -5.31 -0.76
N GLU A 66 -13.08 -4.01 -0.47
CA GLU A 66 -12.28 -3.51 0.66
C GLU A 66 -12.78 -4.08 1.99
N ASN A 67 -14.10 -4.07 2.23
CA ASN A 67 -14.69 -4.64 3.43
C ASN A 67 -14.50 -6.17 3.52
N GLN A 68 -14.68 -6.88 2.41
CA GLN A 68 -14.45 -8.34 2.37
C GLN A 68 -12.99 -8.69 2.68
N LEU A 69 -12.03 -7.97 2.09
CA LEU A 69 -10.61 -8.14 2.37
C LEU A 69 -10.26 -7.77 3.82
N GLN A 70 -10.81 -6.66 4.34
CA GLN A 70 -10.63 -6.26 5.74
C GLN A 70 -11.13 -7.33 6.72
N ASN A 71 -12.27 -7.98 6.42
CA ASN A 71 -12.80 -9.07 7.24
C ASN A 71 -11.88 -10.29 7.25
N LYS A 72 -11.17 -10.58 6.15
CA LYS A 72 -10.20 -11.67 6.05
C LYS A 72 -8.84 -11.30 6.67
N PHE A 73 -8.44 -10.04 6.56
CA PHE A 73 -7.15 -9.51 6.99
C PHE A 73 -7.32 -8.26 7.86
N PRO A 74 -7.74 -8.42 9.13
CA PRO A 74 -8.16 -7.30 9.98
C PRO A 74 -7.05 -6.30 10.33
N ASN A 75 -5.78 -6.65 10.10
CA ASN A 75 -4.62 -5.82 10.44
C ASN A 75 -4.13 -4.94 9.27
N SER A 76 -4.82 -4.94 8.14
CA SER A 76 -4.44 -4.18 6.95
C SER A 76 -5.61 -3.39 6.40
N ASN A 77 -5.39 -2.15 5.98
CA ASN A 77 -6.37 -1.35 5.26
C ASN A 77 -6.28 -1.64 3.75
N PHE A 78 -7.41 -1.61 3.04
CA PHE A 78 -7.47 -1.90 1.61
C PHE A 78 -7.99 -0.71 0.80
N TYR A 79 -7.34 -0.47 -0.34
CA TYR A 79 -7.72 0.54 -1.33
C TYR A 79 -7.84 -0.14 -2.69
N VAL A 80 -9.06 -0.53 -3.07
CA VAL A 80 -9.33 -1.33 -4.28
C VAL A 80 -9.86 -0.43 -5.40
N LEU A 81 -9.05 -0.26 -6.45
CA LEU A 81 -9.49 0.42 -7.66
C LEU A 81 -10.47 -0.46 -8.43
N LYS A 82 -11.68 0.06 -8.70
CA LYS A 82 -12.64 -0.62 -9.57
C LYS A 82 -12.10 -0.75 -10.98
N ASN A 83 -12.41 -1.86 -11.62
CA ASN A 83 -12.04 -2.04 -13.01
C ASN A 83 -12.70 -0.98 -13.90
N THR A 84 -12.09 -0.69 -15.04
CA THR A 84 -12.65 0.21 -16.06
C THR A 84 -12.91 -0.56 -17.35
N GLU A 85 -13.82 -0.07 -18.17
CA GLU A 85 -14.05 -0.61 -19.51
C GLU A 85 -12.90 -0.25 -20.47
N ASP A 86 -12.10 0.79 -20.15
CA ASP A 86 -10.92 1.18 -20.92
C ASP A 86 -9.70 0.34 -20.53
N ILE A 87 -9.63 -0.86 -21.11
CA ILE A 87 -8.56 -1.84 -20.85
C ILE A 87 -7.19 -1.31 -21.29
N ALA A 88 -7.13 -0.44 -22.32
CA ALA A 88 -5.87 0.06 -22.86
C ALA A 88 -5.10 0.92 -21.85
N HIS A 89 -5.81 1.62 -20.96
CA HIS A 89 -5.23 2.52 -19.96
C HIS A 89 -5.40 2.00 -18.52
N GLU A 90 -5.75 0.72 -18.33
CA GLU A 90 -6.02 0.16 -17.00
C GLU A 90 -4.82 0.34 -16.05
N ASN A 91 -3.60 0.08 -16.55
CA ASN A 91 -2.38 0.22 -15.77
C ASN A 91 -2.07 1.68 -15.40
N ASP A 92 -2.11 2.61 -16.35
CA ASP A 92 -1.83 4.02 -16.09
C ASP A 92 -2.84 4.63 -15.11
N ARG A 93 -4.11 4.21 -15.24
CA ARG A 93 -5.17 4.56 -14.28
C ARG A 93 -4.88 3.99 -12.89
N PHE A 94 -4.42 2.74 -12.80
CA PHE A 94 -3.98 2.15 -11.54
C PHE A 94 -2.81 2.90 -10.92
N TYR A 95 -1.77 3.22 -11.70
CA TYR A 95 -0.60 3.94 -11.20
C TYR A 95 -0.96 5.34 -10.71
N SER A 96 -1.86 6.05 -11.41
CA SER A 96 -2.37 7.36 -10.99
C SER A 96 -3.21 7.27 -9.71
N PHE A 97 -4.04 6.23 -9.57
CA PHE A 97 -4.79 5.95 -8.35
C PHE A 97 -3.84 5.68 -7.17
N ALA A 98 -2.91 4.75 -7.37
CA ALA A 98 -1.95 4.36 -6.34
C ALA A 98 -1.05 5.51 -5.93
N ALA A 99 -0.62 6.35 -6.89
CA ALA A 99 0.09 7.57 -6.64
C ALA A 99 -0.69 8.50 -5.71
N LYS A 100 -1.93 8.87 -6.08
CA LYS A 100 -2.76 9.76 -5.27
C LYS A 100 -2.91 9.26 -3.83
N TYR A 101 -3.25 7.98 -3.66
CA TYR A 101 -3.46 7.42 -2.32
C TYR A 101 -2.16 7.31 -1.51
N LEU A 102 -1.05 6.93 -2.15
CA LEU A 102 0.25 6.90 -1.49
C LEU A 102 0.72 8.31 -1.09
N GLN A 103 0.53 9.34 -1.93
CA GLN A 103 0.86 10.73 -1.57
C GLN A 103 0.04 11.23 -0.37
N ASN A 104 -1.23 10.81 -0.25
CA ASN A 104 -2.03 11.09 0.93
C ASN A 104 -1.48 10.38 2.19
N LEU A 105 -1.04 9.12 2.09
CA LEU A 105 -0.43 8.40 3.22
C LEU A 105 0.93 8.96 3.64
N ILE A 106 1.66 9.56 2.69
CA ILE A 106 2.93 10.26 2.91
C ILE A 106 2.72 11.59 3.65
N GLU A 107 1.51 12.16 3.62
CA GLU A 107 1.24 13.41 4.32
C GLU A 107 1.52 13.32 5.83
N GLY A 108 2.28 14.28 6.34
CA GLY A 108 2.71 14.31 7.75
C GLY A 108 3.87 13.37 8.09
N LYS A 109 4.38 12.59 7.12
CA LYS A 109 5.56 11.71 7.27
C LYS A 109 6.83 12.47 6.86
N LYS A 110 7.95 12.16 7.51
CA LYS A 110 9.25 12.81 7.26
C LYS A 110 10.24 11.87 6.61
N ILE A 111 10.29 10.62 7.04
CA ILE A 111 11.27 9.64 6.57
C ILE A 111 10.54 8.48 5.90
N ILE A 112 10.73 8.36 4.58
CA ILE A 112 10.00 7.42 3.73
C ILE A 112 10.97 6.43 3.10
N GLY A 113 10.68 5.15 3.30
CA GLY A 113 11.42 4.03 2.78
C GLY A 113 10.73 3.44 1.58
N LEU A 114 11.51 2.97 0.62
CA LEU A 114 10.98 2.28 -0.54
C LEU A 114 11.92 1.19 -1.00
N THR A 115 11.35 0.24 -1.72
CA THR A 115 12.08 -0.82 -2.41
C THR A 115 12.18 -0.48 -3.90
N TRP A 116 12.04 -1.49 -4.76
CA TRP A 116 12.30 -1.43 -6.19
C TRP A 116 11.20 -2.17 -6.97
N GLY A 117 11.31 -2.14 -8.30
CA GLY A 117 10.42 -2.85 -9.21
C GLY A 117 9.47 -1.93 -9.98
N ASP A 118 8.95 -2.46 -11.09
CA ASP A 118 8.27 -1.66 -12.11
C ASP A 118 6.98 -1.01 -11.60
N THR A 119 6.20 -1.73 -10.78
CA THR A 119 5.01 -1.16 -10.12
C THR A 119 5.37 0.10 -9.32
N ILE A 120 6.47 0.06 -8.57
CA ILE A 120 6.93 1.19 -7.76
C ILE A 120 7.43 2.33 -8.64
N TYR A 121 8.16 2.00 -9.71
CA TYR A 121 8.61 2.96 -10.72
C TYR A 121 7.44 3.75 -11.31
N HIS A 122 6.43 3.06 -11.83
CA HIS A 122 5.30 3.72 -12.51
C HIS A 122 4.41 4.52 -11.55
N VAL A 123 4.27 4.06 -10.31
CA VAL A 123 3.58 4.82 -9.26
C VAL A 123 4.32 6.13 -8.98
N ILE A 124 5.64 6.09 -8.77
CA ILE A 124 6.44 7.32 -8.57
C ILE A 124 6.37 8.21 -9.81
N ASP A 125 6.33 7.63 -11.01
CA ASP A 125 6.20 8.40 -12.25
C ASP A 125 4.87 9.14 -12.36
N SER A 126 3.84 8.62 -11.72
CA SER A 126 2.50 9.21 -11.63
C SER A 126 2.33 10.19 -10.45
N PHE A 127 3.36 10.40 -9.61
CA PHE A 127 3.28 11.35 -8.50
C PHE A 127 3.13 12.78 -8.99
N GLN A 128 2.23 13.56 -8.39
CA GLN A 128 2.27 15.01 -8.58
C GLN A 128 3.48 15.59 -7.87
N THR A 129 4.11 16.60 -8.47
CA THR A 129 5.20 17.31 -7.80
C THR A 129 4.63 18.13 -6.66
N LEU A 130 5.13 17.87 -5.45
CA LEU A 130 4.77 18.60 -4.23
C LEU A 130 6.06 19.22 -3.68
N SER A 131 5.99 20.42 -3.10
CA SER A 131 7.12 20.98 -2.36
C SER A 131 6.80 20.88 -0.87
N LYS A 132 7.52 20.01 -0.17
CA LYS A 132 7.40 19.86 1.28
C LYS A 132 8.78 19.87 1.91
N ASP A 133 8.97 20.75 2.89
CA ASP A 133 10.24 20.88 3.57
C ASP A 133 10.54 19.65 4.43
N ASN A 134 11.83 19.34 4.57
CA ASN A 134 12.37 18.34 5.51
C ASN A 134 11.91 16.89 5.29
N MET A 135 11.54 16.53 4.07
CA MET A 135 11.29 15.13 3.71
C MET A 135 12.59 14.44 3.28
N VAL A 136 12.79 13.21 3.75
CA VAL A 136 13.90 12.33 3.38
C VAL A 136 13.36 11.02 2.86
N PHE A 137 13.72 10.68 1.63
CA PHE A 137 13.48 9.36 1.05
C PHE A 137 14.74 8.52 1.23
N THR A 138 14.62 7.29 1.68
CA THR A 138 15.81 6.47 1.97
C THR A 138 15.64 5.03 1.56
N GLN A 139 16.75 4.40 1.20
CA GLN A 139 16.84 2.95 1.27
C GLN A 139 16.87 2.49 2.72
N PHE A 140 16.33 1.30 2.96
CA PHE A 140 16.37 0.64 4.27
C PHE A 140 16.95 -0.77 4.21
N ILE A 141 17.12 -1.28 2.99
CA ILE A 141 17.82 -2.51 2.63
C ILE A 141 18.70 -2.22 1.41
N GLY A 142 19.74 -3.04 1.23
CA GLY A 142 20.75 -2.84 0.20
C GLY A 142 20.23 -2.98 -1.23
N GLU A 143 21.14 -2.74 -2.17
CA GLU A 143 20.83 -2.61 -3.58
C GLU A 143 20.52 -3.92 -4.30
N ASN A 144 19.59 -3.85 -5.26
CA ASN A 144 19.17 -5.03 -6.00
C ASN A 144 20.15 -5.44 -7.12
N GLY A 145 21.17 -4.64 -7.41
CA GLY A 145 22.17 -4.94 -8.44
C GLY A 145 21.65 -4.89 -9.89
N LYS A 146 20.45 -4.34 -10.15
CA LYS A 146 19.94 -4.16 -11.52
C LYS A 146 20.57 -2.92 -12.17
N HIS A 147 21.78 -3.07 -12.69
CA HIS A 147 22.55 -1.96 -13.28
C HIS A 147 21.86 -1.28 -14.47
N ASN A 148 21.12 -2.04 -15.30
CA ASN A 148 20.44 -1.55 -16.52
C ASN A 148 18.91 -1.40 -16.38
N SER A 149 18.39 -1.26 -15.15
CA SER A 149 16.96 -1.08 -14.90
C SER A 149 16.67 0.30 -14.33
N LEU A 150 15.68 0.99 -14.88
CA LEU A 150 15.14 2.21 -14.28
C LEU A 150 14.52 1.92 -12.91
N ALA A 151 13.98 0.72 -12.70
CA ALA A 151 13.32 0.29 -11.47
C ALA A 151 14.29 -0.28 -10.41
N GLY A 152 15.55 0.18 -10.37
CA GLY A 152 16.51 -0.10 -9.29
C GLY A 152 16.32 0.83 -8.09
N THR A 153 16.62 0.36 -6.87
CA THR A 153 16.25 1.05 -5.62
C THR A 153 16.83 2.47 -5.53
N MET A 154 18.14 2.66 -5.77
CA MET A 154 18.81 3.97 -5.76
C MET A 154 18.07 4.99 -6.62
N ARG A 155 17.75 4.59 -7.86
CA ARG A 155 17.05 5.44 -8.84
C ARG A 155 15.64 5.79 -8.36
N MET A 156 14.97 4.87 -7.66
CA MET A 156 13.66 5.11 -7.07
C MET A 156 13.71 6.14 -5.96
N VAL A 157 14.66 6.03 -5.03
CA VAL A 157 14.78 6.98 -3.92
C VAL A 157 15.07 8.39 -4.44
N GLN A 158 15.98 8.49 -5.42
CA GLN A 158 16.27 9.77 -6.07
C GLN A 158 15.04 10.32 -6.82
N LYS A 159 14.35 9.50 -7.63
CA LYS A 159 13.19 9.93 -8.42
C LYS A 159 12.06 10.45 -7.54
N VAL A 160 11.76 9.76 -6.44
CA VAL A 160 10.70 10.20 -5.51
C VAL A 160 11.12 11.46 -4.76
N ALA A 161 12.38 11.59 -4.35
CA ALA A 161 12.86 12.82 -3.71
C ALA A 161 12.71 14.03 -4.63
N THR A 162 13.00 13.89 -5.92
CA THR A 162 12.77 14.96 -6.92
C THR A 162 11.29 15.37 -6.99
N ARG A 163 10.34 14.42 -6.89
CA ARG A 163 8.90 14.73 -6.90
C ARG A 163 8.45 15.52 -5.66
N TYR A 164 9.22 15.48 -4.58
CA TYR A 164 8.92 16.18 -3.33
C TYR A 164 9.80 17.40 -3.07
N ASN A 165 10.76 17.69 -3.97
CA ASN A 165 11.89 18.58 -3.70
C ASN A 165 12.60 18.23 -2.37
N GLY A 166 12.64 16.93 -2.05
CA GLY A 166 13.15 16.38 -0.81
C GLY A 166 14.60 15.91 -0.91
N LYS A 167 15.14 15.43 0.20
CA LYS A 167 16.46 14.78 0.24
C LYS A 167 16.32 13.28 -0.02
N TYR A 168 17.39 12.66 -0.47
CA TYR A 168 17.49 11.21 -0.52
C TYR A 168 18.77 10.68 0.12
N LEU A 169 18.71 9.46 0.64
CA LEU A 169 19.85 8.70 1.15
C LEU A 169 19.82 7.27 0.60
N THR A 170 20.99 6.77 0.21
CA THR A 170 21.16 5.44 -0.40
C THR A 170 22.09 4.59 0.46
N ILE A 171 21.93 3.28 0.39
CA ILE A 171 22.80 2.32 1.05
C ILE A 171 23.75 1.79 -0.02
N ASP A 172 25.02 2.20 0.06
CA ASP A 172 26.08 1.81 -0.89
C ASP A 172 26.60 0.39 -0.62
N ALA A 173 25.69 -0.58 -0.65
CA ALA A 173 25.98 -2.00 -0.41
C ALA A 173 24.92 -2.89 -1.09
N PRO A 174 25.27 -4.12 -1.49
CA PRO A 174 24.31 -5.03 -2.10
C PRO A 174 23.23 -5.47 -1.12
N LEU A 175 22.07 -5.88 -1.63
CA LEU A 175 20.96 -6.38 -0.84
C LEU A 175 21.37 -7.57 0.01
N TYR A 176 22.12 -8.52 -0.57
CA TYR A 176 22.59 -9.70 0.14
C TYR A 176 24.10 -9.67 0.36
N ILE A 177 24.51 -9.85 1.61
CA ILE A 177 25.91 -10.06 1.99
C ILE A 177 25.99 -11.41 2.70
N ILE A 178 26.59 -12.39 2.01
CA ILE A 178 26.64 -13.79 2.45
C ILE A 178 27.50 -13.94 3.71
N ASN A 179 28.68 -13.32 3.71
CA ASN A 179 29.61 -13.39 4.84
C ASN A 179 29.10 -12.50 6.00
N LYS A 180 28.82 -13.13 7.14
CA LYS A 180 28.27 -12.44 8.33
C LYS A 180 29.19 -11.36 8.89
N ASP A 181 30.50 -11.55 8.85
CA ASP A 181 31.47 -10.62 9.38
C ASP A 181 31.59 -9.39 8.48
N VAL A 182 31.58 -9.58 7.15
CA VAL A 182 31.47 -8.49 6.19
C VAL A 182 30.17 -7.73 6.40
N ARG A 183 29.04 -8.42 6.52
CA ARG A 183 27.73 -7.80 6.75
C ARG A 183 27.73 -6.94 8.03
N ARG A 184 28.35 -7.43 9.11
CA ARG A 184 28.46 -6.71 10.39
C ARG A 184 29.41 -5.52 10.29
N LEU A 185 30.61 -5.71 9.76
CA LEU A 185 31.64 -4.68 9.69
C LEU A 185 31.26 -3.56 8.72
N LEU A 186 30.68 -3.90 7.56
CA LEU A 186 30.21 -2.92 6.59
C LEU A 186 29.11 -2.01 7.17
N ALA A 187 28.25 -2.55 8.05
CA ALA A 187 27.26 -1.74 8.74
C ALA A 187 27.88 -0.68 9.66
N LEU A 188 29.14 -0.86 10.12
CA LEU A 188 29.85 0.09 10.99
C LEU A 188 30.58 1.18 10.21
N GLU A 189 30.68 1.07 8.88
CA GLU A 189 31.40 2.04 8.08
C GLU A 189 30.76 3.44 8.18
N PRO A 190 31.54 4.50 8.48
CA PRO A 190 31.02 5.86 8.64
C PRO A 190 30.24 6.35 7.41
N ALA A 191 30.57 5.89 6.21
CA ALA A 191 29.87 6.25 4.98
C ALA A 191 28.44 5.68 4.90
N ILE A 192 28.19 4.53 5.54
CA ILE A 192 26.89 3.83 5.49
C ILE A 192 25.99 4.22 6.68
N GLN A 193 26.60 4.60 7.80
CA GLN A 193 25.91 4.96 9.05
C GLN A 193 24.78 6.00 8.87
N PRO A 194 24.94 7.11 8.12
CA PRO A 194 23.87 8.09 7.94
C PRO A 194 22.59 7.49 7.34
N SER A 195 22.72 6.64 6.32
CA SER A 195 21.59 5.99 5.66
C SER A 195 20.92 4.97 6.58
N LEU A 196 21.71 4.16 7.30
CA LEU A 196 21.14 3.20 8.27
C LEU A 196 20.47 3.90 9.46
N ALA A 197 21.07 4.95 10.01
CA ALA A 197 20.52 5.72 11.12
C ALA A 197 19.21 6.44 10.73
N THR A 198 19.13 6.93 9.48
CA THR A 198 17.90 7.51 8.94
C THR A 198 16.84 6.44 8.72
N ALA A 199 17.20 5.30 8.12
CA ALA A 199 16.28 4.19 7.90
C ALA A 199 15.72 3.59 9.20
N GLN A 200 16.40 3.72 10.34
CA GLN A 200 15.86 3.30 11.63
C GLN A 200 14.68 4.16 12.13
N GLN A 201 14.47 5.33 11.54
CA GLN A 201 13.45 6.31 11.91
C GLN A 201 12.32 6.40 10.87
N LEU A 202 12.17 5.38 10.03
CA LEU A 202 11.13 5.32 9.00
C LEU A 202 9.72 5.52 9.59
N ASP A 203 8.98 6.46 9.01
CA ASP A 203 7.57 6.69 9.30
C ASP A 203 6.67 5.86 8.37
N LEU A 204 7.12 5.65 7.14
CA LEU A 204 6.41 4.95 6.08
C LEU A 204 7.36 4.13 5.22
N ILE A 205 6.97 2.91 4.84
CA ILE A 205 7.57 2.13 3.74
C ILE A 205 6.51 1.94 2.66
N PHE A 206 6.88 2.05 1.38
CA PHE A 206 6.06 1.54 0.28
C PHE A 206 6.84 0.58 -0.61
N THR A 207 6.19 -0.54 -0.99
CA THR A 207 6.81 -1.66 -1.71
C THR A 207 5.76 -2.43 -2.53
N SER A 208 6.18 -3.41 -3.31
CA SER A 208 5.32 -4.52 -3.77
C SER A 208 5.66 -5.79 -2.98
N VAL A 209 4.79 -6.80 -3.09
CA VAL A 209 5.14 -8.19 -2.76
C VAL A 209 5.92 -8.82 -3.91
N GLY A 210 6.93 -9.63 -3.60
CA GLY A 210 7.72 -10.38 -4.57
C GLY A 210 7.31 -11.84 -4.66
N THR A 211 7.72 -12.49 -5.74
CA THR A 211 7.64 -13.96 -5.94
C THR A 211 9.05 -14.52 -6.05
N LEU A 212 9.19 -15.85 -6.16
CA LEU A 212 10.50 -16.46 -6.41
C LEU A 212 11.10 -15.98 -7.74
N ASP A 213 10.28 -15.52 -8.70
CA ASP A 213 10.74 -14.92 -9.95
C ASP A 213 11.53 -13.63 -9.72
N SER A 214 11.27 -12.92 -8.62
CA SER A 214 12.08 -11.74 -8.25
C SER A 214 13.53 -12.13 -7.99
N ILE A 215 13.76 -13.30 -7.38
CA ILE A 215 15.09 -13.88 -7.17
C ILE A 215 15.66 -14.40 -8.48
N ASN A 216 14.85 -15.09 -9.29
CA ASN A 216 15.30 -15.64 -10.57
C ASN A 216 15.63 -14.58 -11.63
N SER A 217 15.05 -13.37 -11.53
CA SER A 217 15.26 -12.29 -12.49
C SER A 217 16.61 -11.57 -12.37
N ILE A 218 17.45 -11.98 -11.42
CA ILE A 218 18.78 -11.42 -11.18
C ILE A 218 19.75 -12.59 -11.12
N ASP A 219 20.60 -12.72 -12.15
CA ASP A 219 21.48 -13.88 -12.36
C ASP A 219 22.31 -14.22 -11.11
N SER A 220 22.93 -13.22 -10.49
CA SER A 220 23.74 -13.44 -9.27
C SER A 220 22.94 -14.00 -8.09
N TRP A 221 21.66 -13.66 -7.98
CA TRP A 221 20.76 -14.19 -6.95
C TRP A 221 20.22 -15.57 -7.32
N HIS A 222 19.91 -15.78 -8.60
CA HIS A 222 19.48 -17.07 -9.12
C HIS A 222 20.56 -18.13 -8.90
N ASP A 223 21.78 -17.84 -9.34
CA ASP A 223 22.93 -18.74 -9.27
C ASP A 223 23.35 -19.04 -7.82
N SER A 224 23.16 -18.06 -6.93
CA SER A 224 23.53 -18.17 -5.51
C SER A 224 22.35 -18.51 -4.59
N LYS A 225 21.18 -18.87 -5.11
CA LYS A 225 19.93 -18.99 -4.32
C LYS A 225 20.06 -19.89 -3.09
N ASN A 226 20.72 -21.04 -3.24
CA ASN A 226 20.92 -22.00 -2.14
C ASN A 226 21.86 -21.45 -1.05
N ILE A 227 22.72 -20.49 -1.39
CA ILE A 227 23.63 -19.80 -0.46
C ILE A 227 22.90 -18.62 0.19
N LEU A 228 22.04 -17.93 -0.56
CA LEU A 228 21.22 -16.82 -0.04
C LEU A 228 20.18 -17.30 0.97
N PHE A 229 19.55 -18.44 0.70
CA PHE A 229 18.49 -19.01 1.52
C PHE A 229 18.82 -20.47 1.90
N PRO A 230 19.84 -20.69 2.76
CA PRO A 230 20.20 -22.03 3.17
C PRO A 230 19.01 -22.71 3.85
N ASN A 231 18.80 -24.00 3.55
CA ASN A 231 17.71 -24.81 4.11
C ASN A 231 16.28 -24.38 3.71
N VAL A 232 16.12 -23.47 2.75
CA VAL A 232 14.81 -23.08 2.22
C VAL A 232 14.45 -23.93 1.00
N ASN A 233 13.41 -24.75 1.13
CA ASN A 233 12.86 -25.46 -0.02
C ASN A 233 12.08 -24.47 -0.90
N SER A 234 12.51 -24.28 -2.14
CA SER A 234 11.88 -23.35 -3.09
C SER A 234 10.38 -23.61 -3.29
N ASN A 235 9.92 -24.86 -3.18
CA ASN A 235 8.50 -25.23 -3.31
C ASN A 235 7.64 -24.77 -2.12
N THR A 236 8.26 -24.39 -1.01
CA THR A 236 7.58 -23.86 0.18
C THR A 236 7.47 -22.35 0.19
N VAL A 237 8.22 -21.67 -0.69
CA VAL A 237 8.24 -20.20 -0.78
C VAL A 237 6.96 -19.72 -1.46
N ALA A 238 6.09 -19.08 -0.69
CA ALA A 238 4.86 -18.49 -1.20
C ALA A 238 5.05 -17.03 -1.66
N ALA A 239 5.96 -16.29 -1.01
CA ALA A 239 6.27 -14.92 -1.38
C ALA A 239 7.67 -14.50 -0.95
N LEU A 240 8.12 -13.38 -1.49
CA LEU A 240 9.30 -12.62 -1.04
C LEU A 240 8.81 -11.30 -0.45
N VAL A 241 9.21 -11.00 0.78
CA VAL A 241 8.87 -9.77 1.49
C VAL A 241 10.16 -9.10 1.97
N TYR A 242 10.40 -7.87 1.51
CA TYR A 242 11.63 -7.11 1.83
C TYR A 242 12.92 -7.92 1.60
N GLY A 243 12.96 -8.73 0.52
CA GLY A 243 14.08 -9.61 0.20
C GLY A 243 14.14 -10.95 0.96
N ARG A 244 13.09 -11.33 1.70
CA ARG A 244 13.08 -12.55 2.52
C ARG A 244 11.96 -13.51 2.11
N PRO A 245 12.24 -14.82 2.01
CA PRO A 245 11.22 -15.81 1.65
C PRO A 245 10.29 -16.09 2.83
N ILE A 246 9.00 -16.20 2.54
CA ILE A 246 7.96 -16.63 3.49
C ILE A 246 7.18 -17.81 2.93
N ASP A 247 6.63 -18.63 3.82
CA ASP A 247 5.70 -19.70 3.46
C ASP A 247 4.26 -19.19 3.28
N LYS A 248 3.36 -20.10 2.89
CA LYS A 248 1.93 -19.80 2.68
C LYS A 248 1.20 -19.32 3.95
N ASN A 249 1.73 -19.61 5.12
CA ASN A 249 1.18 -19.18 6.41
C ASN A 249 1.80 -17.85 6.87
N GLY A 250 2.56 -17.18 6.00
CA GLY A 250 3.23 -15.94 6.32
C GLY A 250 4.46 -16.10 7.21
N LYS A 251 4.94 -17.32 7.47
CA LYS A 251 6.12 -17.54 8.32
C LYS A 251 7.40 -17.29 7.52
N LEU A 252 8.33 -16.54 8.09
CA LEU A 252 9.69 -16.43 7.54
C LEU A 252 10.36 -17.80 7.44
N LEU A 253 10.92 -18.08 6.27
CA LEU A 253 11.66 -19.31 5.99
C LEU A 253 13.16 -19.19 6.31
N VAL A 254 13.63 -17.98 6.63
CA VAL A 254 14.99 -17.71 7.11
C VAL A 254 14.95 -17.24 8.56
N ASN A 255 15.87 -17.76 9.37
CA ASN A 255 16.09 -17.28 10.74
C ASN A 255 17.01 -16.04 10.74
N GLU A 256 17.22 -15.42 11.91
CA GLU A 256 18.02 -14.19 12.05
C GLU A 256 19.52 -14.39 11.74
N GLU A 257 20.06 -15.60 11.93
CA GLU A 257 21.47 -15.91 11.64
C GLU A 257 21.72 -16.12 10.13
N ASP A 258 20.74 -16.72 9.47
CA ASP A 258 20.73 -17.01 8.04
C ASP A 258 20.21 -15.87 7.18
N ASP A 259 19.62 -14.83 7.76
CA ASP A 259 19.20 -13.62 7.05
C ASP A 259 20.40 -12.89 6.44
N LYS A 260 20.55 -13.01 5.11
CA LYS A 260 21.66 -12.37 4.38
C LYS A 260 21.35 -10.95 3.95
N VAL A 261 20.16 -10.42 4.22
CA VAL A 261 19.78 -9.06 3.82
C VAL A 261 20.59 -8.03 4.61
N PHE A 262 21.25 -7.10 3.90
CA PHE A 262 21.92 -5.94 4.48
C PHE A 262 20.97 -4.75 4.56
N GLY A 263 20.97 -4.05 5.69
CA GLY A 263 20.06 -2.95 5.97
C GLY A 263 19.66 -2.88 7.43
N ILE A 264 18.55 -2.21 7.72
CA ILE A 264 17.96 -2.26 9.06
C ILE A 264 17.42 -3.67 9.34
N SER A 265 17.37 -4.05 10.62
CA SER A 265 16.88 -5.39 11.00
C SER A 265 15.42 -5.57 10.62
N PHE A 266 15.02 -6.81 10.31
CA PHE A 266 13.63 -7.12 9.96
C PHE A 266 12.64 -6.70 11.06
N LYS A 267 13.02 -6.88 12.34
CA LYS A 267 12.25 -6.41 13.49
C LYS A 267 12.00 -4.90 13.47
N LYS A 268 12.95 -4.10 12.95
CA LYS A 268 12.80 -2.66 12.78
C LYS A 268 11.88 -2.33 11.60
N VAL A 269 12.00 -3.05 10.48
CA VAL A 269 11.08 -2.93 9.34
C VAL A 269 9.63 -3.13 9.79
N LEU A 270 9.34 -4.16 10.58
CA LEU A 270 7.98 -4.44 11.07
C LEU A 270 7.45 -3.42 12.09
N LYS A 271 8.32 -2.61 12.69
CA LYS A 271 7.93 -1.53 13.61
C LYS A 271 7.59 -0.22 12.90
N VAL A 272 7.87 -0.10 11.59
CA VAL A 272 7.52 1.09 10.82
C VAL A 272 6.00 1.26 10.82
N PRO A 273 5.43 2.40 11.27
CA PRO A 273 3.99 2.52 11.50
C PRO A 273 3.12 2.30 10.25
N THR A 274 3.60 2.73 9.09
CA THR A 274 2.88 2.60 7.81
C THR A 274 3.71 1.78 6.82
N ARG A 275 3.21 0.64 6.38
CA ARG A 275 3.86 -0.28 5.44
C ARG A 275 2.91 -0.61 4.31
N VAL A 276 3.07 0.09 3.19
CA VAL A 276 2.16 0.06 2.04
C VAL A 276 2.64 -0.97 1.02
N ALA A 277 1.79 -1.93 0.67
CA ALA A 277 1.96 -2.79 -0.50
C ALA A 277 1.14 -2.27 -1.68
N ILE A 278 1.74 -2.22 -2.87
CA ILE A 278 1.08 -1.83 -4.11
C ILE A 278 1.15 -2.99 -5.10
N VAL A 279 0.00 -3.49 -5.53
CA VAL A 279 -0.09 -4.69 -6.37
C VAL A 279 -1.22 -4.56 -7.41
N ASN A 280 -0.89 -4.56 -8.70
CA ASN A 280 -1.85 -4.63 -9.82
C ASN A 280 -1.87 -5.96 -10.59
N ASP A 281 -1.05 -6.93 -10.16
CA ASP A 281 -0.88 -8.19 -10.88
C ASP A 281 -1.62 -9.36 -10.23
N LYS A 282 -2.58 -9.95 -10.94
CA LYS A 282 -3.31 -11.16 -10.49
C LYS A 282 -2.39 -12.34 -10.18
N PHE A 283 -1.23 -12.46 -10.82
CA PHE A 283 -0.35 -13.61 -10.55
C PHE A 283 0.28 -13.54 -9.15
N LYS A 284 0.30 -12.35 -8.51
CA LYS A 284 0.81 -12.15 -7.15
C LYS A 284 -0.24 -12.37 -6.05
N SER A 285 -1.49 -12.72 -6.38
CA SER A 285 -2.58 -12.87 -5.39
C SER A 285 -2.23 -13.84 -4.25
N ALA A 286 -1.74 -15.05 -4.56
CA ALA A 286 -1.33 -16.03 -3.55
C ALA A 286 -0.16 -15.52 -2.68
N SER A 287 0.81 -14.84 -3.28
CA SER A 287 1.94 -14.23 -2.57
C SER A 287 1.49 -13.10 -1.64
N LEU A 288 0.54 -12.28 -2.09
CA LEU A 288 -0.04 -11.22 -1.27
C LEU A 288 -0.86 -11.79 -0.11
N ASN A 289 -1.67 -12.85 -0.32
CA ASN A 289 -2.37 -13.55 0.75
C ASN A 289 -1.40 -14.05 1.82
N ALA A 290 -0.34 -14.76 1.44
CA ALA A 290 0.70 -15.22 2.38
C ALA A 290 1.33 -14.06 3.16
N ALA A 291 1.61 -12.95 2.49
CA ALA A 291 2.21 -11.78 3.13
C ALA A 291 1.26 -11.07 4.11
N LEU A 292 -0.04 -11.07 3.82
CA LEU A 292 -1.06 -10.50 4.71
C LEU A 292 -1.32 -11.38 5.93
N ILE A 293 -1.30 -12.71 5.79
CA ILE A 293 -1.33 -13.63 6.95
C ILE A 293 -0.15 -13.35 7.88
N GLY A 294 1.03 -13.06 7.33
CA GLY A 294 2.22 -12.67 8.08
C GLY A 294 2.22 -11.25 8.64
N ASN A 295 1.17 -10.44 8.40
CA ASN A 295 1.03 -9.05 8.85
C ASN A 295 2.17 -8.11 8.40
N TYR A 296 2.74 -8.35 7.23
CA TYR A 296 3.87 -7.56 6.74
C TYR A 296 3.47 -6.16 6.27
N PHE A 297 2.20 -5.95 5.90
CA PHE A 297 1.69 -4.68 5.37
C PHE A 297 0.55 -4.14 6.24
N THR A 298 0.52 -2.82 6.43
CA THR A 298 -0.59 -2.12 7.11
C THR A 298 -1.61 -1.59 6.12
N ASP A 299 -1.18 -1.34 4.88
CA ASP A 299 -2.01 -0.74 3.83
C ASP A 299 -1.74 -1.45 2.52
N VAL A 300 -2.79 -1.74 1.74
CA VAL A 300 -2.70 -2.43 0.46
C VAL A 300 -3.47 -1.65 -0.59
N ILE A 301 -2.77 -1.23 -1.63
CA ILE A 301 -3.35 -0.59 -2.81
C ILE A 301 -3.34 -1.61 -3.94
N LEU A 302 -4.52 -1.98 -4.44
CA LEU A 302 -4.67 -3.01 -5.46
C LEU A 302 -5.83 -2.77 -6.42
N ASN A 303 -5.82 -3.45 -7.56
CA ASN A 303 -6.94 -3.42 -8.50
C ASN A 303 -7.96 -4.52 -8.16
N GLU A 304 -9.20 -4.27 -8.54
CA GLU A 304 -10.34 -5.18 -8.36
C GLU A 304 -10.07 -6.61 -8.89
N PRO A 305 -9.44 -6.80 -10.07
CA PRO A 305 -9.17 -8.14 -10.55
C PRO A 305 -8.19 -8.95 -9.67
N THR A 306 -7.22 -8.29 -9.03
CA THR A 306 -6.32 -8.95 -8.06
C THR A 306 -7.06 -9.24 -6.75
N ALA A 307 -7.87 -8.29 -6.26
CA ALA A 307 -8.69 -8.47 -5.07
C ALA A 307 -9.66 -9.66 -5.18
N ASN A 308 -10.39 -9.76 -6.30
CA ASN A 308 -11.30 -10.88 -6.56
C ASN A 308 -10.56 -12.22 -6.55
N LYS A 309 -9.39 -12.28 -7.18
CA LYS A 309 -8.58 -13.50 -7.19
C LYS A 309 -8.06 -13.87 -5.80
N MET A 310 -7.62 -12.89 -5.01
CA MET A 310 -7.24 -13.13 -3.62
C MET A 310 -8.39 -13.75 -2.82
N LEU A 311 -9.60 -13.21 -2.94
CA LEU A 311 -10.78 -13.71 -2.25
C LEU A 311 -11.19 -15.11 -2.70
N ALA A 312 -11.00 -15.45 -3.98
CA ALA A 312 -11.28 -16.79 -4.50
C ALA A 312 -10.26 -17.86 -4.05
N GLU A 313 -9.06 -17.45 -3.63
CA GLU A 313 -7.98 -18.33 -3.17
C GLU A 313 -7.97 -18.54 -1.63
N LEU A 314 -8.89 -17.89 -0.89
CA LEU A 314 -9.02 -17.96 0.58
C LEU A 314 -10.11 -18.94 1.04
#